data_AF-A0A660TXS0-F1
#
_entry.id   AF-A0A660TXS0-F1
#
_cell.length_a   1.000
_cell.length_b   1.000
_cell.length_c   1.000
_cell.angle_alpha   90.00
_cell.angle_beta   90.00
_cell.angle_gamma   90.00
#
_symmetry.space_group_name_H-M   'P 1'
#
loop_
_entity.id
_entity.type
_entity.pdbx_description
1 polymer ?
#
loop_
_entity_poly.entity_id
_entity_poly.type
_entity_poly.pdbx_seq_one_letter_code
_entity_poly.pdbx_strand_id
1 'polypeptide(L)'
;MVDRKNNRKPDELRPLVIKVGVIKEADGSALVSLGKTTAIAAVYGPRTMFPRHMQISDRAVLKTYYNMIPFSTEERVKPGPSRRSQEISKVTRHALEPAIFLEEFPKSIIEVFIDIIEADAGTRTAGINAASV
;
A
#
# COMPACT_ATOMS: atom_id res chain seq x y z
N MET A 1 -12.98 29.40 -16.98
CA MET A 1 -12.40 28.12 -16.54
C MET A 1 -12.56 28.09 -15.03
N VAL A 2 -13.22 27.07 -14.48
CA VAL A 2 -13.38 26.98 -13.02
C VAL A 2 -12.10 26.36 -12.47
N ASP A 3 -11.23 27.21 -11.95
CA ASP A 3 -10.06 26.75 -11.22
C ASP A 3 -10.53 25.96 -9.98
N ARG A 4 -9.88 24.82 -9.74
CA ARG A 4 -10.12 24.01 -8.55
C ARG A 4 -9.76 24.85 -7.31
N LYS A 5 -10.26 24.48 -6.12
CA LYS A 5 -9.94 25.16 -4.84
C LYS A 5 -8.43 25.32 -4.56
N ASN A 6 -7.57 24.57 -5.25
CA ASN A 6 -6.12 24.64 -5.15
C ASN A 6 -5.42 25.18 -6.41
N ASN A 7 -6.13 25.97 -7.25
CA ASN A 7 -5.61 26.62 -8.45
C ASN A 7 -4.94 25.69 -9.48
N ARG A 8 -5.22 24.38 -9.41
CA ARG A 8 -4.77 23.41 -10.41
C ARG A 8 -5.75 23.34 -11.57
N LYS A 9 -5.22 23.09 -12.76
CA LYS A 9 -6.03 22.82 -13.96
C LYS A 9 -6.78 21.48 -13.83
N PRO A 10 -7.84 21.24 -14.63
CA PRO A 10 -8.59 19.99 -14.61
C PRO A 10 -7.75 18.72 -14.86
N ASP A 11 -6.72 18.83 -15.68
CA ASP A 11 -5.80 17.77 -16.12
C ASP A 11 -4.49 17.71 -15.31
N GLU A 12 -4.30 18.62 -14.37
CA GLU A 12 -3.07 18.71 -13.58
C GLU A 12 -3.12 17.80 -12.33
N LEU A 13 -2.11 16.95 -12.17
CA LEU A 13 -1.94 16.10 -10.99
C LEU A 13 -1.53 16.90 -9.75
N ARG A 14 -1.71 16.32 -8.56
CA ARG A 14 -1.12 16.88 -7.33
C ARG A 14 0.41 16.65 -7.35
N PRO A 15 1.22 17.46 -6.65
CA PRO A 15 2.65 17.22 -6.51
C PRO A 15 2.95 15.79 -6.04
N LEU A 16 3.89 15.12 -6.70
CA LEU A 16 4.28 13.73 -6.43
C LEU A 16 5.71 13.69 -5.88
N VAL A 17 5.91 13.01 -4.76
CA VAL A 17 7.23 12.71 -4.19
C VAL A 17 7.31 11.22 -3.94
N ILE A 18 8.41 10.60 -4.36
CA ILE A 18 8.69 9.18 -4.14
C ILE A 18 10.09 9.06 -3.53
N LYS A 19 10.20 8.28 -2.46
CA LYS A 19 11.46 7.91 -1.82
C LYS A 19 11.51 6.40 -1.64
N VAL A 20 12.62 5.78 -1.98
CA VAL A 20 12.83 4.32 -1.89
C VAL A 20 13.81 4.00 -0.76
N GLY A 21 13.73 2.79 -0.21
CA GLY A 21 14.64 2.33 0.86
C GLY A 21 14.51 3.12 2.15
N VAL A 22 13.29 3.56 2.48
CA VAL A 22 12.99 4.42 3.64
C VAL A 22 12.94 3.66 4.97
N ILE A 23 12.77 2.34 4.93
CA ILE A 23 12.80 1.44 6.08
C ILE A 23 13.93 0.44 5.88
N LYS A 24 14.89 0.41 6.81
CA LYS A 24 16.11 -0.39 6.71
C LYS A 24 15.86 -1.88 6.94
N GLU A 25 14.90 -2.20 7.79
CA GLU A 25 14.60 -3.56 8.23
C GLU A 25 13.65 -4.32 7.28
N ALA A 26 13.07 -3.63 6.30
CA ALA A 26 12.21 -4.23 5.28
C ALA A 26 13.04 -4.70 4.08
N ASP A 27 12.62 -5.77 3.41
CA ASP A 27 13.29 -6.26 2.19
C ASP A 27 13.13 -5.24 1.04
N GLY A 28 12.00 -4.53 1.02
CA GLY A 28 11.75 -3.37 0.15
C GLY A 28 10.87 -2.35 0.87
N SER A 29 11.05 -1.06 0.57
CA SER A 29 10.22 -0.01 1.15
C SER A 29 10.19 1.26 0.31
N ALA A 30 9.07 1.97 0.39
CA ALA A 30 8.90 3.25 -0.27
C ALA A 30 7.99 4.20 0.51
N LEU A 31 8.23 5.50 0.39
CA LEU A 31 7.34 6.56 0.84
C LEU A 31 6.88 7.35 -0.38
N VAL A 32 5.57 7.46 -0.55
CA VAL A 32 4.93 8.17 -1.66
C VAL A 32 3.99 9.24 -1.12
N SER A 33 4.20 10.47 -1.56
CA SER A 33 3.31 11.60 -1.28
C SER A 33 2.64 12.09 -2.56
N LEU A 34 1.31 12.15 -2.55
CA LEU A 34 0.45 12.71 -3.60
C LEU A 34 -0.30 13.92 -3.04
N GLY A 35 0.26 15.11 -3.23
CA GLY A 35 -0.15 16.30 -2.50
C GLY A 35 0.04 16.09 -0.99
N LYS A 36 -1.03 16.22 -0.21
CA LYS A 36 -1.02 15.99 1.24
C LYS A 36 -1.18 14.53 1.65
N THR A 37 -1.53 13.64 0.72
CA THR A 37 -1.67 12.22 1.02
C THR A 37 -0.30 11.56 1.02
N THR A 38 0.14 11.05 2.17
CA THR A 38 1.42 10.36 2.31
C THR A 38 1.20 8.91 2.74
N ALA A 39 1.70 7.98 1.94
CA ALA A 39 1.71 6.55 2.22
C ALA A 39 3.14 6.06 2.37
N ILE A 40 3.37 5.15 3.33
CA ILE A 40 4.60 4.38 3.45
C ILE A 40 4.27 2.91 3.24
N ALA A 41 5.10 2.22 2.47
CA ALA A 41 4.98 0.80 2.22
C ALA A 41 6.26 0.06 2.62
N ALA A 42 6.08 -1.14 3.14
CA ALA A 42 7.14 -2.08 3.45
C ALA A 42 6.75 -3.47 2.92
N VAL A 43 7.70 -4.15 2.29
CA VAL A 43 7.55 -5.49 1.75
C VAL A 43 8.46 -6.44 2.53
N TYR A 44 7.93 -7.62 2.83
CA TYR A 44 8.67 -8.73 3.40
C TYR A 44 8.45 -10.00 2.58
N GLY A 45 9.53 -10.70 2.28
CA GLY A 45 9.53 -11.94 1.55
C GLY A 45 10.08 -11.81 0.12
N PRO A 46 10.04 -12.89 -0.66
CA PRO A 46 9.37 -14.16 -0.35
C PRO A 46 9.99 -14.89 0.83
N ARG A 47 9.16 -15.34 1.77
CA ARG A 47 9.59 -16.12 2.94
C ARG A 47 8.72 -17.36 3.12
N THR A 48 9.22 -18.37 3.84
CA THR A 48 8.44 -19.58 4.12
C THR A 48 7.14 -19.23 4.84
N MET A 49 6.01 -19.67 4.27
CA MET A 49 4.70 -19.38 4.85
C MET A 49 4.36 -20.32 6.01
N PHE A 50 3.90 -19.73 7.11
CA PHE A 50 3.28 -20.45 8.23
C PHE A 50 1.87 -19.87 8.49
N PRO A 51 0.88 -20.69 8.86
CA PRO A 51 0.92 -22.15 8.98
C PRO A 51 0.96 -22.89 7.62
N ARG A 52 1.54 -24.09 7.59
CA ARG A 52 1.77 -24.85 6.34
C ARG A 52 0.50 -25.18 5.55
N HIS A 53 -0.65 -25.35 6.21
CA HIS A 53 -1.92 -25.67 5.52
C HIS A 53 -2.47 -24.52 4.67
N MET A 54 -1.94 -23.30 4.82
CA MET A 54 -2.30 -22.14 4.00
C MET A 54 -1.35 -21.94 2.81
N GLN A 55 -0.32 -22.78 2.68
CA GLN A 55 0.61 -22.73 1.55
C GLN A 55 -0.10 -23.11 0.26
N ILE A 56 0.26 -22.44 -0.82
CA ILE A 56 -0.12 -22.83 -2.17
C ILE A 56 1.07 -23.54 -2.83
N SER A 57 0.82 -24.65 -3.50
CA SER A 57 1.87 -25.57 -3.98
C SER A 57 2.69 -25.02 -5.14
N ASP A 58 2.08 -24.20 -5.98
CA ASP A 58 2.59 -23.75 -7.28
C ASP A 58 2.89 -22.24 -7.33
N ARG A 59 2.60 -21.49 -6.25
CA ARG A 59 2.86 -20.04 -6.18
C ARG A 59 2.99 -19.52 -4.75
N ALA A 60 3.49 -18.29 -4.62
CA ALA A 60 3.46 -17.54 -3.38
C ALA A 60 2.05 -17.04 -3.05
N VAL A 61 1.78 -16.92 -1.75
CA VAL A 61 0.62 -16.20 -1.24
C VAL A 61 0.98 -14.72 -1.09
N LEU A 62 0.27 -13.84 -1.80
CA LEU A 62 0.37 -12.40 -1.57
C LEU A 62 -0.61 -11.98 -0.47
N LYS A 63 -0.12 -11.31 0.57
CA LYS A 63 -0.95 -10.61 1.54
C LYS A 63 -0.62 -9.13 1.52
N THR A 64 -1.65 -8.31 1.54
CA THR A 64 -1.52 -6.86 1.58
C THR A 64 -2.33 -6.31 2.74
N TYR A 65 -1.77 -5.35 3.45
CA TYR A 65 -2.39 -4.72 4.61
C TYR A 65 -2.42 -3.22 4.37
N TYR A 66 -3.62 -2.67 4.27
CA TYR A 66 -3.83 -1.22 4.27
C TYR A 66 -4.26 -0.78 5.65
N ASN A 67 -3.57 0.19 6.22
CA ASN A 67 -3.89 0.76 7.50
C ASN A 67 -3.78 2.30 7.47
N MET A 68 -4.61 2.94 8.28
CA MET A 68 -4.54 4.39 8.50
C MET A 68 -4.06 4.59 9.92
N ILE A 69 -2.93 5.29 10.10
CA ILE A 69 -2.45 5.54 11.45
C ILE A 69 -3.39 6.52 12.17
N PRO A 70 -3.53 6.46 13.51
CA PRO A 70 -4.60 7.16 14.22
C PRO A 70 -4.66 8.67 14.00
N PHE A 71 -3.51 9.29 13.69
CA PHE A 71 -3.35 10.73 13.45
C PHE A 71 -3.25 11.10 11.96
N SER A 72 -3.60 10.18 11.05
CA SER A 72 -3.54 10.45 9.60
C SER A 72 -4.65 11.38 9.10
N THR A 73 -5.75 11.55 9.83
CA THR A 73 -6.89 12.41 9.47
C THR A 73 -7.11 13.50 10.52
N GLU A 74 -7.93 14.50 10.16
CA GLU A 74 -8.30 15.60 11.08
C GLU A 74 -8.93 15.07 12.38
N GLU A 75 -9.86 14.13 12.26
CA GLU A 75 -10.38 13.38 13.40
C GLU A 75 -9.58 12.10 13.61
N ARG A 76 -9.30 11.75 14.87
CA ARG A 76 -8.52 10.56 15.20
C ARG A 76 -9.22 9.28 14.72
N VAL A 77 -8.55 8.48 13.90
CA VAL A 77 -9.03 7.15 13.51
C VAL A 77 -8.80 6.16 14.65
N LYS A 78 -9.80 5.32 14.94
CA LYS A 78 -9.64 4.19 15.85
C LYS A 78 -8.65 3.17 15.22
N PRO A 79 -7.56 2.81 15.91
CA PRO A 79 -6.64 1.79 15.40
C PRO A 79 -7.33 0.46 15.16
N GLY A 80 -6.81 -0.30 14.20
CA GLY A 80 -7.26 -1.64 13.87
C GLY A 80 -8.11 -1.72 12.60
N PRO A 81 -8.48 -2.95 12.21
CA PRO A 81 -9.15 -3.18 10.94
C PRO A 81 -10.57 -2.59 10.94
N SER A 82 -10.84 -1.75 9.96
CA SER A 82 -12.19 -1.33 9.56
C SER A 82 -12.62 -2.06 8.28
N ARG A 83 -13.93 -2.10 8.00
CA ARG A 83 -14.47 -2.63 6.74
C ARG A 83 -13.83 -1.97 5.51
N ARG A 84 -13.60 -0.66 5.55
CA ARG A 84 -12.91 0.10 4.49
C ARG A 84 -11.45 -0.36 4.34
N SER A 85 -10.72 -0.55 5.43
CA SER A 85 -9.33 -1.02 5.36
C SER A 85 -9.21 -2.44 4.81
N GLN A 86 -10.16 -3.32 5.15
CA GLN A 86 -10.21 -4.69 4.62
C GLN A 86 -10.55 -4.72 3.12
N GLU A 87 -11.51 -3.89 2.69
CA GLU A 87 -11.83 -3.71 1.28
C GLU A 87 -10.61 -3.22 0.50
N ILE A 88 -9.94 -2.16 0.97
CA ILE A 88 -8.77 -1.60 0.28
C ILE A 88 -7.62 -2.60 0.27
N SER A 89 -7.38 -3.32 1.37
CA SER A 89 -6.40 -4.41 1.39
C SER A 89 -6.70 -5.45 0.31
N LYS A 90 -7.95 -5.91 0.19
CA LYS A 90 -8.33 -6.86 -0.86
C LYS A 90 -8.14 -6.29 -2.28
N VAL A 91 -8.52 -5.03 -2.50
CA VAL A 91 -8.36 -4.37 -3.81
C VAL A 91 -6.89 -4.21 -4.16
N THR A 92 -6.04 -3.79 -3.21
CA THR A 92 -4.60 -3.68 -3.41
C THR A 92 -3.99 -5.02 -3.76
N ARG A 93 -4.37 -6.10 -3.06
CA ARG A 93 -3.92 -7.46 -3.42
C ARG A 93 -4.28 -7.80 -4.87
N HIS A 94 -5.54 -7.60 -5.28
CA HIS A 94 -5.98 -7.90 -6.64
C HIS A 94 -5.29 -7.02 -7.70
N ALA A 95 -4.89 -5.80 -7.34
CA ALA A 95 -4.15 -4.92 -8.24
C ALA A 95 -2.69 -5.35 -8.44
N LEU A 96 -2.07 -5.91 -7.39
CA LEU A 96 -0.66 -6.33 -7.41
C LEU A 96 -0.46 -7.78 -7.88
N GLU A 97 -1.41 -8.68 -7.59
CA GLU A 97 -1.35 -10.10 -8.00
C GLU A 97 -0.95 -10.31 -9.47
N PRO A 98 -1.55 -9.63 -10.47
CA PRO A 98 -1.19 -9.86 -11.87
C PRO A 98 0.17 -9.22 -12.28
N ALA A 99 0.75 -8.37 -11.44
CA ALA A 99 2.02 -7.69 -11.72
C ALA A 99 3.24 -8.42 -11.13
N ILE A 100 3.03 -9.44 -10.29
CA ILE A 100 4.09 -10.16 -9.58
C ILE A 100 4.15 -11.61 -10.11
N PHE A 101 5.35 -12.10 -10.41
CA PHE A 101 5.59 -13.50 -10.80
C PHE A 101 5.52 -14.42 -9.57
N LEU A 102 4.31 -14.64 -9.03
CA LEU A 102 4.11 -15.42 -7.81
C LEU A 102 4.47 -16.90 -7.99
N GLU A 103 4.39 -17.42 -9.21
CA GLU A 103 4.68 -18.81 -9.58
C GLU A 103 6.15 -19.17 -9.37
N GLU A 104 7.05 -18.19 -9.35
CA GLU A 104 8.48 -18.40 -9.07
C GLU A 104 8.76 -18.73 -7.60
N PHE A 105 7.78 -18.52 -6.70
CA PHE A 105 7.97 -18.60 -5.25
C PHE A 105 6.96 -19.57 -4.58
N PRO A 106 6.90 -20.85 -4.97
CA PRO A 106 5.95 -21.80 -4.42
C PRO A 106 6.09 -21.93 -2.90
N LYS A 107 4.96 -22.16 -2.20
CA LYS A 107 4.88 -22.37 -0.74
C LYS A 107 5.41 -21.20 0.11
N SER A 108 5.63 -20.05 -0.52
CA SER A 108 6.13 -18.84 0.13
C SER A 108 5.01 -17.83 0.37
N ILE A 109 5.31 -16.80 1.16
CA ILE A 109 4.46 -15.63 1.39
C ILE A 109 5.24 -14.36 1.08
N ILE A 110 4.57 -13.43 0.41
CA ILE A 110 5.00 -12.04 0.25
C ILE A 110 3.98 -11.19 0.99
N GLU A 111 4.45 -10.36 1.91
CA GLU A 111 3.59 -9.46 2.68
C GLU A 111 3.92 -8.01 2.36
N VAL A 112 2.89 -7.25 2.05
CA VAL A 112 2.97 -5.82 1.77
C VAL A 112 2.19 -5.07 2.84
N PHE A 113 2.87 -4.26 3.63
CA PHE A 113 2.27 -3.38 4.62
C PHE A 113 2.24 -1.96 4.08
N ILE A 114 1.07 -1.32 4.12
CA ILE A 114 0.85 0.04 3.68
C ILE A 114 0.22 0.81 4.83
N ASP A 115 0.94 1.82 5.32
CA ASP A 115 0.45 2.75 6.32
C ASP A 115 0.26 4.13 5.70
N ILE A 116 -0.92 4.70 5.90
CA ILE A 116 -1.20 6.09 5.53
C ILE A 116 -0.77 6.98 6.70
N ILE A 117 0.23 7.82 6.45
CA ILE A 117 0.79 8.76 7.42
C ILE A 117 -0.05 10.03 7.51
N GLU A 118 -0.43 10.57 6.36
CA GLU A 118 -1.29 11.75 6.24
C GLU A 118 -2.33 11.45 5.15
N ALA A 119 -3.59 11.70 5.45
CA ALA A 119 -4.72 11.37 4.61
C ALA A 119 -5.43 12.64 4.16
N ASP A 120 -5.53 12.77 2.85
CA ASP A 120 -6.42 13.71 2.17
C ASP A 120 -7.33 12.87 1.25
N ALA A 121 -7.27 13.04 -0.07
CA ALA A 121 -7.97 12.18 -1.03
C ALA A 121 -7.03 11.19 -1.73
N GLY A 122 -7.55 10.03 -2.16
CA GLY A 122 -6.78 9.07 -2.94
C GLY A 122 -5.72 8.29 -2.14
N THR A 123 -5.98 8.04 -0.85
CA THR A 123 -5.08 7.23 0.00
C THR A 123 -4.82 5.84 -0.57
N ARG A 124 -5.83 5.19 -1.17
CA ARG A 124 -5.66 3.89 -1.82
C ARG A 124 -4.72 3.93 -3.03
N THR A 125 -4.75 5.00 -3.82
CA THR A 125 -3.87 5.14 -4.99
C THR A 125 -2.44 5.47 -4.56
N ALA A 126 -2.26 6.32 -3.54
CA ALA A 126 -0.96 6.56 -2.93
C ALA A 126 -0.37 5.26 -2.35
N GLY A 127 -1.20 4.46 -1.67
CA GLY A 127 -0.81 3.18 -1.09
C GLY A 127 -0.40 2.13 -2.13
N ILE A 128 -1.17 1.98 -3.22
CA ILE A 128 -0.82 1.07 -4.32
C ILE A 128 0.47 1.52 -5.02
N ASN A 129 0.64 2.83 -5.26
CA ASN A 129 1.88 3.36 -5.82
C ASN A 129 3.07 3.08 -4.90
N ALA A 130 2.93 3.29 -3.59
CA ALA A 130 3.99 2.99 -2.63
C ALA A 130 4.34 1.50 -2.59
N ALA A 131 3.35 0.62 -2.68
CA ALA A 131 3.58 -0.82 -2.68
C ALA A 131 4.28 -1.35 -3.95
N SER A 132 4.17 -0.64 -5.07
CA SER A 132 4.77 -1.04 -6.34
C SER A 132 6.20 -0.53 -6.54
N VAL A 133 6.62 0.46 -5.76
CA VAL A 133 7.95 1.08 -5.84
C VAL A 133 8.92 0.32 -4.94
#